data_AF-A0A2D8EUX7-F1
#
_entry.id   AF-A0A2D8EUX7-F1
#
_cell.length_a   1.000
_cell.length_b   1.000
_cell.length_c   1.000
_cell.angle_alpha   90.00
_cell.angle_beta   90.00
_cell.angle_gamma   90.00
#
_symmetry.space_group_name_H-M   'P 1'
#
loop_
_entity.id
_entity.type
_entity.pdbx_description
1 polymer ?
#
loop_
_entity_poly.entity_id
_entity_poly.type
_entity_poly.pdbx_seq_one_letter_code
_entity_poly.pdbx_strand_id
1 'polypeptide(L)'
;MKVIKNFLEKNFFQDLQNLITQSEFAWYQRKTMVEGTSNNLGYFTHSFYNDNRINCDTYFKYIIPILNKLNSKAVIEVRSNLTPSVFFKNKHSDFHIDNNFNCKTAILYLNNCDGGTEFKINNKIKFIKSEENKIVIFDSNIEHRGKTSKDADFRYIINFNYF
;
A
#
# COMPACT_ATOMS: atom_id res chain seq x y z
N MET A 1 9.30 0.51 13.33
CA MET A 1 8.04 0.04 12.70
C MET A 1 6.94 -0.09 13.74
N LYS A 2 5.74 0.44 13.46
CA LYS A 2 4.53 0.38 14.28
C LYS A 2 3.41 -0.34 13.50
N VAL A 3 2.65 -1.21 14.16
CA VAL A 3 1.53 -1.93 13.56
C VAL A 3 0.29 -1.62 14.39
N ILE A 4 -0.79 -1.16 13.75
CA ILE A 4 -2.02 -0.74 14.43
C ILE A 4 -3.20 -1.41 13.73
N LYS A 5 -3.97 -2.21 14.47
CA LYS A 5 -5.23 -2.81 13.98
C LYS A 5 -6.38 -1.82 14.18
N ASN A 6 -7.42 -1.92 13.35
CA ASN A 6 -8.60 -1.06 13.39
C ASN A 6 -8.21 0.44 13.41
N PHE A 7 -7.32 0.81 12.50
CA PHE A 7 -6.69 2.12 12.48
C PHE A 7 -7.71 3.23 12.19
N LEU A 8 -8.68 2.99 11.31
CA LEU A 8 -9.75 3.92 10.97
C LEU A 8 -11.05 3.53 11.70
N GLU A 9 -11.91 4.53 11.92
CA GLU A 9 -13.27 4.30 12.41
C GLU A 9 -14.03 3.41 11.40
N LYS A 10 -14.87 2.51 11.91
CA LYS A 10 -15.42 1.39 11.13
C LYS A 10 -16.21 1.88 9.91
N ASN A 11 -17.06 2.89 10.09
CA ASN A 11 -17.88 3.41 8.99
C ASN A 11 -17.02 4.14 7.97
N PHE A 12 -16.08 4.99 8.42
CA PHE A 12 -15.12 5.63 7.52
C PHE A 12 -14.30 4.62 6.71
N PHE A 13 -13.83 3.54 7.35
CA PHE A 13 -13.10 2.48 6.65
C PHE A 13 -13.96 1.78 5.61
N GLN A 14 -15.21 1.42 5.96
CA GLN A 14 -16.11 0.75 5.04
C GLN A 14 -16.42 1.61 3.82
N ASP A 15 -16.65 2.91 4.01
CA ASP A 15 -16.90 3.84 2.91
C ASP A 15 -15.69 3.98 1.98
N LEU A 16 -14.48 4.05 2.55
CA LEU A 16 -13.23 4.09 1.78
C LEU A 16 -12.98 2.77 1.02
N GLN A 17 -13.18 1.64 1.68
CA GLN A 17 -13.04 0.32 1.08
C GLN A 17 -13.98 0.19 -0.11
N ASN A 18 -15.26 0.52 0.09
CA ASN A 18 -16.28 0.48 -0.97
C ASN A 18 -15.92 1.35 -2.17
N LEU A 19 -15.43 2.58 -1.95
CA LEU A 19 -14.96 3.45 -3.05
C LEU A 19 -13.88 2.76 -3.90
N ILE A 20 -12.88 2.16 -3.26
CA ILE A 20 -11.69 1.63 -3.95
C ILE A 20 -11.97 0.29 -4.64
N THR A 21 -12.88 -0.52 -4.09
CA THR A 21 -13.21 -1.85 -4.62
C THR A 21 -14.43 -1.86 -5.55
N GLN A 22 -15.03 -0.70 -5.84
CA GLN A 22 -16.12 -0.57 -6.81
C GLN A 22 -15.64 -0.77 -8.25
N SER A 23 -16.56 -1.18 -9.15
CA SER A 23 -16.25 -1.47 -10.56
C SER A 23 -15.72 -0.27 -11.34
N GLU A 24 -16.16 0.95 -10.98
CA GLU A 24 -15.81 2.20 -11.70
C GLU A 24 -14.57 2.91 -11.11
N PHE A 25 -13.83 2.28 -10.20
CA PHE A 25 -12.62 2.88 -9.65
C PHE A 25 -11.46 2.78 -10.67
N ALA A 26 -10.92 3.92 -11.08
CA ALA A 26 -9.91 3.98 -12.13
C ALA A 26 -8.57 3.35 -11.68
N TRP A 27 -8.15 2.31 -12.40
CA TRP A 27 -6.90 1.59 -12.16
C TRP A 27 -5.96 1.72 -13.37
N TYR A 28 -4.71 2.11 -13.11
CA TYR A 28 -3.67 2.28 -14.13
C TYR A 28 -2.60 1.22 -13.95
N GLN A 29 -2.24 0.53 -15.04
CA GLN A 29 -1.26 -0.54 -15.01
C GLN A 29 0.16 0.01 -14.80
N ARG A 30 0.91 -0.63 -13.89
CA ARG A 30 2.36 -0.55 -13.81
C ARG A 30 2.96 -1.87 -14.27
N LYS A 31 3.95 -1.81 -15.17
CA LYS A 31 4.49 -3.00 -15.87
C LYS A 31 5.27 -3.95 -14.96
N THR A 32 5.89 -3.44 -13.90
CA THR A 32 6.68 -4.25 -12.95
C THR A 32 6.40 -3.80 -11.51
N MET A 33 6.43 -4.75 -10.56
CA MET A 33 6.30 -4.47 -9.12
C MET A 33 7.53 -3.75 -8.55
N VAL A 34 8.70 -4.08 -9.08
CA VAL A 34 9.99 -3.43 -8.79
C VAL A 34 10.69 -3.17 -10.12
N GLU A 35 11.28 -1.99 -10.27
CA GLU A 35 11.99 -1.62 -11.49
C GLU A 35 13.15 -2.60 -11.78
N GLY A 36 13.36 -2.95 -13.05
CA GLY A 36 14.40 -3.90 -13.46
C GLY A 36 14.08 -5.38 -13.22
N THR A 37 12.89 -5.72 -12.70
CA THR A 37 12.49 -7.11 -12.41
C THR A 37 11.56 -7.70 -13.47
N SER A 38 11.67 -9.00 -13.72
CA SER A 38 10.84 -9.75 -14.69
C SER A 38 10.05 -10.91 -14.07
N ASN A 39 10.08 -11.02 -12.73
CA ASN A 39 9.47 -12.09 -11.94
C ASN A 39 7.98 -11.86 -11.60
N ASN A 40 7.33 -10.93 -12.30
CA ASN A 40 5.93 -10.57 -12.13
C ASN A 40 5.33 -10.01 -13.43
N LEU A 41 4.02 -9.83 -13.46
CA LEU A 41 3.27 -9.22 -14.57
C LEU A 41 2.89 -7.74 -14.29
N GLY A 42 3.49 -7.14 -13.26
CA GLY A 42 3.15 -5.82 -12.78
C GLY A 42 2.02 -5.81 -11.75
N TYR A 43 1.32 -4.68 -11.67
CA TYR A 43 0.18 -4.46 -10.77
C TYR A 43 -0.59 -3.23 -11.24
N PHE A 44 -1.70 -2.91 -10.57
CA PHE A 44 -2.50 -1.74 -10.86
C PHE A 44 -2.39 -0.71 -9.74
N THR A 45 -2.42 0.57 -10.11
CA THR A 45 -2.35 1.69 -9.17
C THR A 45 -3.39 2.76 -9.44
N HIS A 46 -3.78 3.46 -8.39
CA HIS A 46 -4.51 4.72 -8.47
C HIS A 46 -3.74 5.76 -7.66
N SER A 47 -3.26 6.83 -8.31
CA SER A 47 -2.55 7.90 -7.62
C SER A 47 -3.57 8.90 -7.07
N PHE A 48 -3.55 9.13 -5.76
CA PHE A 48 -4.32 10.22 -5.14
C PHE A 48 -3.47 11.51 -5.08
N TYR A 49 -2.17 11.37 -4.85
CA TYR A 49 -1.20 12.47 -4.83
C TYR A 49 0.16 11.99 -5.33
N ASN A 50 0.77 12.73 -6.26
CA ASN A 50 2.15 12.56 -6.71
C ASN A 50 2.64 13.83 -7.42
N ASP A 51 3.95 14.03 -7.53
CA ASP A 51 4.56 15.16 -8.28
C ASP A 51 3.98 16.54 -7.91
N ASN A 52 3.74 16.75 -6.60
CA ASN A 52 3.13 17.97 -6.05
C ASN A 52 1.73 18.28 -6.62
N ARG A 53 0.97 17.26 -7.02
CA ARG A 53 -0.39 17.38 -7.55
C ARG A 53 -1.35 16.42 -6.86
N ILE A 54 -2.54 16.92 -6.57
CA ILE A 54 -3.71 16.11 -6.22
C ILE A 54 -4.31 15.60 -7.53
N ASN A 55 -4.46 14.28 -7.65
CA ASN A 55 -4.85 13.65 -8.91
C ASN A 55 -6.32 13.23 -8.95
N CYS A 56 -7.06 13.35 -7.83
CA CYS A 56 -8.49 13.06 -7.78
C CYS A 56 -9.19 13.75 -6.60
N ASP A 57 -10.48 14.05 -6.75
CA ASP A 57 -11.28 14.76 -5.73
C ASP A 57 -11.49 13.95 -4.44
N THR A 58 -11.47 12.62 -4.54
CA THR A 58 -11.59 11.72 -3.39
C THR A 58 -10.44 11.87 -2.39
N TYR A 59 -9.31 12.46 -2.82
CA TYR A 59 -8.19 12.82 -1.94
C TYR A 59 -8.64 13.65 -0.74
N PHE A 60 -9.46 14.68 -0.96
CA PHE A 60 -9.88 15.59 0.11
C PHE A 60 -10.75 14.88 1.16
N LYS A 61 -11.67 14.04 0.70
CA LYS A 61 -12.61 13.32 1.57
C LYS A 61 -11.93 12.19 2.35
N TYR A 62 -11.07 11.42 1.69
CA TYR A 62 -10.57 10.16 2.26
C TYR A 62 -9.10 10.18 2.65
N ILE A 63 -8.24 10.90 1.93
CA ILE A 63 -6.79 10.85 2.17
C ILE A 63 -6.35 11.87 3.22
N ILE A 64 -6.87 13.10 3.18
CA ILE A 64 -6.53 14.14 4.18
C ILE A 64 -6.80 13.68 5.62
N PRO A 65 -7.96 13.09 5.98
CA PRO A 65 -8.21 12.62 7.35
C PRO A 65 -7.20 11.56 7.82
N ILE A 66 -6.74 10.70 6.91
CA ILE A 66 -5.74 9.67 7.19
C ILE A 66 -4.37 10.30 7.44
N LEU A 67 -3.96 11.23 6.58
CA LEU A 67 -2.70 11.98 6.73
C LEU A 67 -2.66 12.77 8.04
N ASN A 68 -3.77 13.41 8.43
CA ASN A 68 -3.90 14.08 9.72
C ASN A 68 -3.72 13.10 10.89
N LYS A 69 -4.35 11.91 10.81
CA LYS A 69 -4.19 10.86 11.83
C LYS A 69 -2.77 10.29 11.89
N LEU A 70 -2.05 10.30 10.77
CA LEU A 70 -0.63 9.96 10.68
C LEU A 70 0.29 11.08 11.19
N ASN A 71 -0.25 12.26 11.51
CA ASN A 71 0.50 13.49 11.85
C ASN A 71 1.46 13.95 10.73
N SER A 72 1.09 13.68 9.48
CA SER A 72 1.86 14.09 8.29
C SER A 72 2.00 15.61 8.23
N LYS A 73 3.22 16.10 8.04
CA LYS A 73 3.56 17.52 7.82
C LYS A 73 3.67 17.87 6.35
N ALA A 74 4.13 16.93 5.53
CA ALA A 74 4.20 17.07 4.08
C ALA A 74 4.03 15.71 3.41
N VAL A 75 3.36 15.71 2.26
CA VAL A 75 3.05 14.49 1.50
C VAL A 75 4.01 14.36 0.34
N ILE A 76 4.54 13.16 0.15
CA ILE A 76 5.40 12.80 -0.99
C ILE A 76 4.56 12.10 -2.05
N GLU A 77 3.94 10.98 -1.69
CA GLU A 77 3.09 10.18 -2.57
C GLU A 77 1.96 9.55 -1.75
N VAL A 78 0.75 9.47 -2.32
CA VAL A 78 -0.31 8.59 -1.84
C VAL A 78 -0.91 7.85 -3.01
N ARG A 79 -0.90 6.51 -2.95
CA ARG A 79 -1.43 5.64 -4.00
C ARG A 79 -2.16 4.43 -3.44
N SER A 80 -3.26 4.06 -4.09
CA SER A 80 -3.84 2.73 -3.93
C SER A 80 -3.11 1.76 -4.85
N ASN A 81 -2.84 0.55 -4.37
CA ASN A 81 -2.30 -0.55 -5.18
C ASN A 81 -3.29 -1.72 -5.15
N LEU A 82 -3.64 -2.20 -6.34
CA LEU A 82 -4.36 -3.44 -6.59
C LEU A 82 -3.38 -4.44 -7.18
N THR A 83 -3.15 -5.54 -6.46
CA THR A 83 -2.25 -6.60 -6.90
C THR A 83 -3.02 -7.91 -7.09
N PRO A 84 -3.20 -8.37 -8.34
CA PRO A 84 -3.71 -9.71 -8.60
C PRO A 84 -2.70 -10.79 -8.16
N SER A 85 -3.15 -11.81 -7.43
CA SER A 85 -2.29 -12.88 -6.92
C SER A 85 -1.61 -13.67 -8.05
N VAL A 86 -2.33 -13.84 -9.17
CA VAL A 86 -1.83 -14.49 -10.40
C VAL A 86 -0.72 -13.70 -11.11
N PHE A 87 -0.48 -12.43 -10.76
CA PHE A 87 0.58 -11.62 -11.38
C PHE A 87 1.95 -11.91 -10.78
N PHE A 88 2.04 -12.60 -9.65
CA PHE A 88 3.31 -13.04 -9.12
C PHE A 88 3.77 -14.34 -9.79
N LYS A 89 4.98 -14.36 -10.35
CA LYS A 89 5.59 -15.63 -10.83
C LYS A 89 6.21 -16.45 -9.69
N ASN A 90 6.51 -15.77 -8.57
CA ASN A 90 7.05 -16.35 -7.33
C ASN A 90 6.07 -16.10 -6.17
N LYS A 91 6.41 -16.53 -4.94
CA LYS A 91 5.55 -16.26 -3.76
C LYS A 91 5.63 -14.81 -3.25
N HIS A 92 6.49 -13.98 -3.82
CA HIS A 92 6.72 -12.59 -3.41
C HIS A 92 7.35 -11.78 -4.56
N SER A 93 7.27 -10.45 -4.47
CA SER A 93 8.08 -9.53 -5.29
C SER A 93 9.53 -9.47 -4.80
N ASP A 94 10.36 -8.63 -5.40
CA ASP A 94 11.70 -8.35 -4.88
C ASP A 94 11.66 -7.31 -3.75
N PHE A 95 12.68 -7.34 -2.90
CA PHE A 95 12.88 -6.33 -1.85
C PHE A 95 13.26 -4.99 -2.46
N HIS A 96 12.69 -3.92 -1.91
CA HIS A 96 12.97 -2.55 -2.32
C HIS A 96 12.74 -1.58 -1.15
N ILE A 97 13.21 -0.35 -1.34
CA ILE A 97 12.80 0.82 -0.57
C ILE A 97 11.97 1.72 -1.48
N ASP A 98 11.02 2.47 -0.93
CA ASP A 98 10.17 3.35 -1.73
C ASP A 98 10.91 4.62 -2.19
N ASN A 99 11.74 5.17 -1.30
CA ASN A 99 12.40 6.45 -1.48
C ASN A 99 13.85 6.36 -0.99
N ASN A 100 14.75 7.10 -1.65
CA ASN A 100 16.18 7.16 -1.31
C ASN A 100 16.52 8.26 -0.28
N PHE A 101 15.51 8.89 0.33
CA PHE A 101 15.64 9.89 1.37
C PHE A 101 14.80 9.52 2.59
N ASN A 102 15.14 10.12 3.75
CA ASN A 102 14.51 9.81 5.02
C ASN A 102 13.10 10.38 5.10
N CYS A 103 12.09 9.51 5.13
CA CYS A 103 10.70 9.85 5.37
C CYS A 103 10.00 8.68 6.08
N LYS A 104 8.70 8.81 6.30
CA LYS A 104 7.84 7.70 6.75
C LYS A 104 7.14 7.07 5.57
N THR A 105 6.95 5.76 5.66
CA THR A 105 6.02 5.00 4.84
C THR A 105 4.91 4.45 5.72
N ALA A 106 3.67 4.47 5.24
CA ALA A 106 2.58 3.71 5.82
C ALA A 106 1.86 2.86 4.76
N ILE A 107 1.45 1.65 5.14
CA ILE A 107 0.66 0.74 4.32
C ILE A 107 -0.62 0.42 5.07
N LEU A 108 -1.77 0.88 4.55
CA LEU A 108 -3.10 0.52 5.02
C LEU A 108 -3.63 -0.64 4.20
N TYR A 109 -3.96 -1.76 4.83
CA TYR A 109 -4.55 -2.92 4.15
C TYR A 109 -6.07 -2.75 4.04
N LEU A 110 -6.60 -2.95 2.83
CA LEU A 110 -8.01 -2.78 2.53
C LEU A 110 -8.79 -4.09 2.50
N ASN A 111 -8.14 -5.26 2.49
CA ASN A 111 -8.83 -6.55 2.57
C ASN A 111 -8.01 -7.61 3.33
N ASN A 112 -8.73 -8.61 3.86
CA ASN A 112 -8.16 -9.79 4.49
C ASN A 112 -7.67 -10.78 3.41
N CYS A 113 -6.44 -11.27 3.53
CA CYS A 113 -5.93 -12.41 2.76
C CYS A 113 -4.68 -13.02 3.42
N ASP A 114 -4.25 -14.19 2.99
CA ASP A 114 -3.02 -14.86 3.45
C ASP A 114 -1.72 -14.26 2.90
N GLY A 115 -1.82 -13.35 1.93
CA GLY A 115 -0.72 -12.51 1.47
C GLY A 115 -0.37 -11.39 2.46
N GLY A 116 0.49 -10.46 2.05
CA GLY A 116 0.88 -9.34 2.91
C GLY A 116 2.18 -8.67 2.51
N THR A 117 2.90 -8.16 3.51
CA THR A 117 4.18 -7.48 3.33
C THR A 117 5.26 -8.14 4.19
N GLU A 118 6.39 -8.46 3.56
CA GLU A 118 7.60 -8.92 4.25
C GLU A 118 8.57 -7.73 4.40
N PHE A 119 9.10 -7.55 5.60
CA PHE A 119 10.05 -6.49 5.95
C PHE A 119 11.39 -7.11 6.34
N LYS A 120 12.49 -6.56 5.86
CA LYS A 120 13.84 -6.98 6.24
C LYS A 120 14.39 -6.03 7.31
N ILE A 121 14.47 -6.51 8.55
CA ILE A 121 14.87 -5.71 9.73
C ILE A 121 15.98 -6.49 10.44
N ASN A 122 17.16 -5.88 10.62
CA ASN A 122 18.31 -6.51 11.28
C ASN A 122 18.63 -7.91 10.71
N ASN A 123 18.65 -8.03 9.39
CA ASN A 123 18.86 -9.28 8.64
C ASN A 123 17.82 -10.39 8.90
N LYS A 124 16.67 -10.07 9.51
CA LYS A 124 15.54 -11.00 9.69
C LYS A 124 14.34 -10.55 8.87
N ILE A 125 13.62 -11.52 8.30
CA ILE A 125 12.37 -11.27 7.59
C ILE A 125 11.22 -11.30 8.59
N LYS A 126 10.51 -10.17 8.72
CA LYS A 126 9.28 -10.06 9.48
C LYS A 126 8.09 -9.97 8.53
N PHE A 127 7.17 -10.92 8.61
CA PHE A 127 5.96 -10.93 7.81
C PHE A 127 4.80 -10.25 8.55
N ILE A 128 4.08 -9.39 7.84
CA ILE A 128 2.79 -8.84 8.26
C ILE A 128 1.73 -9.26 7.25
N LYS A 129 0.80 -10.12 7.71
CA LYS A 129 -0.37 -10.57 6.93
C LYS A 129 -1.26 -9.40 6.53
N SER A 130 -1.96 -9.47 5.40
CA SER A 130 -3.01 -8.50 5.06
C SER A 130 -4.23 -8.73 5.96
N GLU A 131 -4.50 -7.80 6.87
CA GLU A 131 -5.74 -7.75 7.65
C GLU A 131 -6.35 -6.38 7.44
N GLU A 132 -7.61 -6.32 7.05
CA GLU A 132 -8.27 -5.07 6.69
C GLU A 132 -8.28 -4.07 7.86
N ASN A 133 -8.24 -2.78 7.53
CA ASN A 133 -8.16 -1.68 8.51
C ASN A 133 -6.93 -1.76 9.44
N LYS A 134 -5.93 -2.59 9.13
CA LYS A 134 -4.62 -2.57 9.76
C LYS A 134 -3.70 -1.65 8.98
N ILE A 135 -2.94 -0.82 9.70
CA ILE A 135 -1.87 0.00 9.13
C ILE A 135 -0.52 -0.42 9.68
N VAL A 136 0.49 -0.41 8.83
CA VAL A 136 1.90 -0.58 9.21
C VAL A 136 2.64 0.69 8.87
N ILE A 137 3.34 1.28 9.84
CA ILE A 137 4.07 2.54 9.69
C ILE A 137 5.56 2.27 9.96
N PHE A 138 6.44 2.70 9.08
CA PHE A 138 7.87 2.42 9.14
C PHE A 138 8.71 3.51 8.49
N ASP A 139 10.02 3.47 8.72
CA ASP A 139 10.99 4.37 8.09
C ASP A 139 11.25 3.94 6.65
N SER A 140 11.35 4.89 5.71
CA SER A 140 11.47 4.62 4.27
C SER A 140 12.68 3.77 3.88
N ASN A 141 13.71 3.73 4.72
CA ASN A 141 14.92 2.94 4.53
C ASN A 141 14.75 1.44 4.87
N ILE A 142 13.60 1.01 5.37
CA ILE A 142 13.34 -0.41 5.62
C ILE A 142 12.96 -1.09 4.30
N GLU A 143 13.83 -2.00 3.85
CA GLU A 143 13.56 -2.88 2.72
C GLU A 143 12.30 -3.72 2.97
N HIS A 144 11.39 -3.71 2.02
CA HIS A 144 10.14 -4.47 2.10
C HIS A 144 9.72 -5.02 0.74
N ARG A 145 8.78 -5.97 0.73
CA ARG A 145 8.24 -6.60 -0.48
C ARG A 145 6.83 -7.13 -0.29
N GLY A 146 6.08 -7.27 -1.38
CA GLY A 146 4.77 -7.90 -1.37
C GLY A 146 4.87 -9.43 -1.36
N LYS A 147 4.02 -10.09 -0.57
CA LYS A 147 3.78 -11.54 -0.59
C LYS A 147 2.44 -11.79 -1.31
N THR A 148 2.43 -12.73 -2.26
CA THR A 148 1.18 -13.13 -2.94
C THR A 148 0.25 -13.86 -2.00
N SER A 149 -1.05 -13.85 -2.34
CA SER A 149 -2.07 -14.62 -1.64
C SER A 149 -2.41 -15.90 -2.40
N LYS A 150 -2.90 -16.91 -1.67
CA LYS A 150 -3.49 -18.13 -2.23
C LYS A 150 -4.99 -18.25 -1.95
N ASP A 151 -5.53 -17.42 -1.05
CA ASP A 151 -6.94 -17.43 -0.66
C ASP A 151 -7.75 -16.22 -1.18
N ALA A 152 -7.08 -15.24 -1.80
CA ALA A 152 -7.73 -14.11 -2.46
C ALA A 152 -7.11 -13.83 -3.84
N ASP A 153 -7.97 -13.52 -4.83
CA ASP A 153 -7.53 -13.16 -6.18
C ASP A 153 -6.82 -11.80 -6.22
N PHE A 154 -7.22 -10.88 -5.34
CA PHE A 154 -6.77 -9.50 -5.32
C PHE A 154 -6.40 -9.05 -3.91
N ARG A 155 -5.29 -8.30 -3.82
CA ARG A 155 -4.90 -7.57 -2.62
C ARG A 155 -4.93 -6.06 -2.88
N TYR A 156 -5.62 -5.35 -2.00
CA TYR A 156 -5.80 -3.91 -2.06
C TYR A 156 -5.10 -3.25 -0.86
N ILE A 157 -4.29 -2.24 -1.12
CA ILE A 157 -3.63 -1.44 -0.08
C ILE A 157 -3.63 0.04 -0.47
N ILE A 158 -3.47 0.93 0.50
CA ILE A 158 -3.06 2.32 0.26
C ILE A 158 -1.67 2.52 0.85
N ASN A 159 -0.75 2.98 0.02
CA ASN A 159 0.59 3.40 0.42
C ASN A 159 0.62 4.92 0.61
N PHE A 160 1.29 5.35 1.66
CA PHE A 160 1.54 6.76 2.00
C PHE A 160 3.04 6.94 2.20
N ASN A 161 3.63 7.92 1.53
CA ASN A 161 4.97 8.41 1.81
C ASN A 161 4.85 9.87 2.26
N TYR A 162 5.38 10.19 3.45
CA TYR A 162 5.19 11.49 4.08
C TYR A 162 6.31 11.83 5.08
N PHE A 163 6.39 13.11 5.46
CA PHE A 163 7.21 13.62 6.55
C PHE A 163 6.41 13.78 7.83
#